data_AF-A0A6P4YAH0-F1
#
_entry.id   AF-A0A6P4YAH0-F1
#
_cell.length_a   1.000
_cell.length_b   1.000
_cell.length_c   1.000
_cell.angle_alpha   90.00
_cell.angle_beta   90.00
_cell.angle_gamma   90.00
#
_symmetry.space_group_name_H-M   'P 1'
#
loop_
_entity.id
_entity.type
_entity.pdbx_description
1 polymer ?
#
loop_
_entity_poly.entity_id
_entity_poly.type
_entity_poly.pdbx_seq_one_letter_code
_entity_poly.pdbx_strand_id
1 'polypeptide(L)'
;MAAAREEGESKFSLWLSGQLQDLNVDHEVYGTYISGILDSAETEEEKNEALVDFLSEFVEEDVEETCNRIVQTWLRLTAEAAAADRTDQPDKKTVASVMEKQAATIVKKQGNEENNAATKQALLAQYAEVSDEEDEGYSYSEETSNSDLLGFKNMNKSNVQQAEKQAREKAKEEVRVKREKDKMQREKDKQKAAERKEKEKKRTQKGERRR
;
A
#
# COMPACT_ATOMS: atom_id res chain seq x y z
N MET A 1 -2.47 5.04 10.03
CA MET A 1 -1.03 5.35 10.13
C MET A 1 -0.71 6.83 10.25
N ALA A 2 -0.79 7.69 9.21
CA ALA A 2 -0.40 9.11 9.35
C ALA A 2 -1.42 9.98 10.11
N ALA A 3 -2.72 9.83 9.81
CA ALA A 3 -3.77 10.69 10.38
C ALA A 3 -3.94 10.57 11.91
N ALA A 4 -3.81 9.35 12.46
CA ALA A 4 -3.94 9.15 13.91
C ALA A 4 -2.77 9.76 14.71
N ARG A 5 -1.59 9.87 14.09
CA ARG A 5 -0.43 10.53 14.69
C ARG A 5 -0.60 12.06 14.68
N GLU A 6 -1.06 12.62 13.56
CA GLU A 6 -1.39 14.06 13.46
C GLU A 6 -2.53 14.48 14.40
N GLU A 7 -3.54 13.63 14.61
CA GLU A 7 -4.62 13.90 15.57
C GLU A 7 -4.11 13.94 17.03
N GLY A 8 -3.21 13.02 17.39
CA GLY A 8 -2.58 13.00 18.72
C GLY A 8 -1.72 14.24 18.96
N GLU A 9 -0.98 14.67 17.95
CA GLU A 9 -0.15 15.88 17.98
C GLU A 9 -1.01 17.15 18.08
N SER A 10 -2.09 17.24 17.29
CA SER A 10 -3.04 18.36 17.35
C SER A 10 -3.70 18.48 18.73
N LYS A 11 -4.08 17.35 19.33
CA LYS A 11 -4.66 17.29 20.68
C LYS A 11 -3.64 17.71 21.74
N PHE A 12 -2.37 17.34 21.56
CA PHE A 12 -1.30 17.77 22.44
C PHE A 12 -1.05 19.28 22.33
N SER A 13 -0.93 19.82 21.11
CA SER A 13 -0.67 21.25 20.90
C SER A 13 -1.76 22.13 21.52
N LEU A 14 -3.03 21.70 21.44
CA LEU A 14 -4.17 22.42 22.03
C LEU A 14 -4.19 22.34 23.56
N TRP A 15 -3.69 21.25 24.14
CA TRP A 15 -3.51 21.14 25.59
C TRP A 15 -2.32 21.96 26.07
N LEU A 16 -1.20 21.91 25.35
CA LEU A 16 0.02 22.65 25.66
C LEU A 16 -0.22 24.16 25.59
N SER A 17 -0.98 24.64 24.61
CA SER A 17 -1.31 26.07 24.52
C SER A 17 -2.11 26.57 25.72
N GLY A 18 -3.11 25.81 26.19
CA GLY A 18 -3.84 26.13 27.42
C GLY A 18 -2.92 26.13 28.65
N GLN A 19 -2.00 25.17 28.72
CA GLN A 19 -1.06 25.09 29.84
C GLN A 19 -0.08 26.27 29.89
N LEU A 20 0.47 26.66 28.73
CA LEU A 20 1.37 27.79 28.62
C LEU A 20 0.64 29.11 28.88
N GLN A 21 -0.62 29.22 28.47
CA GLN A 21 -1.45 30.38 28.74
C GLN A 21 -1.72 30.56 30.24
N ASP A 22 -1.97 29.47 30.98
CA ASP A 22 -2.14 29.51 32.44
C ASP A 22 -0.84 29.95 33.16
N LEU A 23 0.31 29.61 32.59
CA LEU A 23 1.65 30.02 33.07
C LEU A 23 2.08 31.40 32.56
N ASN A 24 1.22 32.09 31.79
CA ASN A 24 1.51 33.37 31.16
C ASN A 24 2.73 33.35 30.22
N VAL A 25 2.99 32.19 29.59
CA VAL A 25 4.03 31.95 28.59
C VAL A 25 3.43 32.00 27.19
N ASP A 26 4.14 32.62 26.24
CA ASP A 26 3.65 32.77 24.87
C ASP A 26 3.64 31.43 24.10
N HIS A 27 2.46 30.83 23.98
CA HIS A 27 2.29 29.55 23.31
C HIS A 27 2.55 29.58 21.79
N GLU A 28 2.43 30.74 21.11
CA GLU A 28 2.66 30.81 19.65
C GLU A 28 4.14 30.67 19.31
N VAL A 29 4.99 31.21 20.19
CA VAL A 29 6.46 31.13 20.04
C VAL A 29 6.98 29.83 20.63
N TYR A 30 6.60 29.52 21.87
CA TYR A 30 7.25 28.45 22.65
C TYR A 30 6.61 27.08 22.46
N GLY A 31 5.36 27.00 22.00
CA GLY A 31 4.68 25.72 21.77
C GLY A 31 5.37 24.86 20.71
N THR A 32 5.89 25.48 19.64
CA THR A 32 6.62 24.77 18.58
C THR A 32 8.00 24.30 19.04
N TYR A 33 8.68 25.12 19.84
CA TYR A 33 9.97 24.77 20.43
C TYR A 33 9.86 23.60 21.42
N ILE A 34 8.89 23.65 22.34
CA ILE A 34 8.62 22.58 23.30
C ILE A 34 8.23 21.28 22.57
N SER A 35 7.42 21.37 21.53
CA SER A 35 7.07 20.20 20.71
C SER A 35 8.32 19.61 20.03
N GLY A 36 9.25 20.45 19.58
CA GLY A 36 10.54 20.03 19.02
C GLY A 36 11.45 19.32 20.03
N ILE A 37 11.50 19.80 21.28
CA ILE A 37 12.21 19.10 22.37
C ILE A 37 11.58 17.72 22.60
N LEU A 38 10.24 17.63 22.60
CA LEU A 38 9.54 16.38 22.88
C LEU A 38 9.59 15.35 21.75
N ASP A 39 9.75 15.79 20.49
CA ASP A 39 9.93 14.92 19.32
C ASP A 39 11.41 14.51 19.11
N SER A 40 12.34 15.02 19.94
CA SER A 40 13.74 14.58 19.90
C SER A 40 13.86 13.07 20.21
N ALA A 41 14.95 12.44 19.76
CA ALA A 41 15.21 11.02 20.01
C ALA A 41 15.81 10.74 21.41
N GLU A 42 15.80 11.73 22.29
CA GLU A 42 16.38 11.70 23.64
C GLU A 42 15.50 10.93 24.63
N THR A 43 16.07 10.57 25.79
CA THR A 43 15.32 9.88 26.85
C THR A 43 14.30 10.79 27.52
N GLU A 44 13.39 10.20 28.32
CA GLU A 44 12.41 10.97 29.09
C GLU A 44 13.11 11.94 30.06
N GLU A 45 14.21 11.50 30.69
CA GLU A 45 14.99 12.33 31.61
C GLU A 45 15.65 13.51 30.89
N GLU A 46 16.27 13.28 29.73
CA GLU A 46 16.93 14.33 28.93
C GLU A 46 15.92 15.37 28.43
N LYS A 47 14.75 14.94 27.96
CA LYS A 47 13.65 15.84 27.55
C LYS A 47 13.16 16.69 28.70
N ASN A 48 13.07 16.11 29.89
CA ASN A 48 12.64 16.82 31.09
C ASN A 48 13.70 17.83 31.53
N GLU A 49 14.99 17.46 31.53
CA GLU A 49 16.09 18.37 31.84
C GLU A 49 16.12 19.58 30.88
N ALA A 50 16.00 19.34 29.57
CA ALA A 50 15.93 20.41 28.57
C ALA A 50 14.71 21.31 28.75
N LEU A 51 13.55 20.73 29.11
CA LEU A 51 12.33 21.49 29.40
C LEU A 51 12.43 22.31 30.68
N VAL A 52 13.05 21.77 31.73
CA VAL A 52 13.28 22.48 33.00
C VAL A 52 14.24 23.63 32.79
N ASP A 53 15.37 23.42 32.10
CA ASP A 53 16.31 24.49 31.77
C ASP A 53 15.61 25.63 31.03
N PHE A 54 14.83 25.29 30.00
CA PHE A 54 14.08 26.26 29.21
C PHE A 54 12.94 26.95 29.99
N LEU A 55 12.07 26.22 30.68
CA LEU A 55 10.91 26.79 31.38
C LEU A 55 11.28 27.49 32.69
N SER A 56 12.44 27.20 33.28
CA SER A 56 12.94 27.88 34.48
C SER A 56 13.23 29.37 34.27
N GLU A 57 13.39 29.82 33.02
CA GLU A 57 13.54 31.24 32.68
C GLU A 57 12.21 32.00 32.82
N PHE A 58 11.08 31.31 32.71
CA PHE A 58 9.74 31.91 32.68
C PHE A 58 8.92 31.63 33.92
N VAL A 59 9.15 30.46 34.53
CA VAL A 59 8.39 29.95 35.66
C VAL A 59 9.38 29.73 36.81
N GLU A 60 9.10 30.29 37.98
CA GLU A 60 9.99 30.18 39.15
C GLU A 60 9.51 29.13 40.17
N GLU A 61 8.22 28.79 40.15
CA GLU A 61 7.57 27.86 41.09
C GLU A 61 6.97 26.66 40.33
N ASP A 62 7.09 25.45 40.87
CA ASP A 62 6.54 24.21 40.29
C ASP A 62 6.98 23.88 38.84
N VAL A 63 8.14 24.38 38.41
CA VAL A 63 8.71 24.13 37.07
C VAL A 63 8.88 22.65 36.81
N GLU A 64 9.54 21.92 37.71
CA GLU A 64 9.81 20.49 37.55
C GLU A 64 8.51 19.68 37.47
N GLU A 65 7.49 20.01 38.27
CA GLU A 65 6.19 19.32 38.22
C GLU A 65 5.46 19.61 36.91
N THR A 66 5.54 20.85 36.43
CA THR A 66 4.97 21.28 35.16
C THR A 66 5.65 20.58 33.98
N CYS A 67 6.98 20.53 33.95
CA CYS A 67 7.76 19.83 32.93
C CYS A 67 7.46 18.33 32.91
N ASN A 68 7.43 17.68 34.08
CA ASN A 68 7.03 16.28 34.21
C ASN A 68 5.63 16.05 33.64
N ARG A 69 4.67 16.92 33.96
CA ARG A 69 3.29 16.82 33.45
C ARG A 69 3.22 16.97 31.93
N ILE A 70 4.02 17.87 31.35
CA ILE A 70 4.12 18.06 29.89
C ILE A 70 4.65 16.79 29.22
N VAL A 71 5.77 16.24 29.71
CA VAL A 71 6.39 15.03 29.18
C VAL A 71 5.46 13.82 29.30
N GLN A 72 4.82 13.64 30.45
CA GLN A 72 3.85 12.54 30.68
C GLN A 72 2.62 12.66 29.77
N THR A 73 2.12 13.88 29.54
CA THR A 73 0.97 14.09 28.65
C THR A 73 1.34 13.79 27.19
N TRP A 74 2.54 14.17 26.76
CA TRP A 74 3.09 13.80 25.45
C TRP A 74 3.22 12.29 25.28
N LEU A 75 3.83 11.60 26.24
CA LEU A 75 3.97 10.14 26.22
C LEU A 75 2.61 9.42 26.20
N ARG A 76 1.64 9.91 26.97
CA ARG A 76 0.28 9.35 26.96
C ARG A 76 -0.39 9.50 25.60
N LEU A 77 -0.34 10.69 25.00
CA LEU A 77 -1.01 10.95 23.72
C LEU A 77 -0.32 10.23 22.55
N THR A 78 1.00 10.14 22.56
CA THR A 78 1.76 9.35 21.58
C THR A 78 1.49 7.85 21.72
N ALA A 79 1.37 7.34 22.96
CA ALA A 79 0.98 5.96 23.22
C ALA A 79 -0.49 5.66 22.81
N GLU A 80 -1.43 6.58 23.07
CA GLU A 80 -2.82 6.50 22.61
C GLU A 80 -2.89 6.45 21.08
N ALA A 81 -2.16 7.33 20.38
CA ALA A 81 -2.08 7.33 18.92
C ALA A 81 -1.48 6.02 18.37
N ALA A 82 -0.43 5.49 19.01
CA ALA A 82 0.17 4.20 18.65
C ALA A 82 -0.71 2.99 18.97
N ALA A 83 -1.63 3.10 19.94
CA ALA A 83 -2.62 2.08 20.25
C ALA A 83 -3.78 2.10 19.23
N ALA A 84 -4.26 3.29 18.86
CA ALA A 84 -5.29 3.49 17.84
C ALA A 84 -4.86 2.94 16.46
N ASP A 85 -3.58 3.10 16.10
CA ASP A 85 -3.04 2.56 14.85
C ASP A 85 -2.97 1.01 14.85
N ARG A 86 -2.81 0.39 16.02
CA ARG A 86 -2.84 -1.08 16.16
C ARG A 86 -4.24 -1.67 16.07
N THR A 87 -5.27 -0.94 16.50
CA THR A 87 -6.68 -1.35 16.38
C THR A 87 -7.24 -1.20 14.97
N ASP A 88 -6.67 -0.31 14.15
CA ASP A 88 -7.09 -0.09 12.75
C ASP A 88 -6.35 -1.02 11.76
N GLN A 89 -5.31 -1.74 12.20
CA GLN A 89 -4.71 -2.79 11.39
C GLN A 89 -5.68 -3.97 11.27
N PRO A 90 -5.99 -4.47 10.06
CA PRO A 90 -6.80 -5.67 9.91
C PRO A 90 -6.09 -6.80 10.64
N ASP A 91 -6.76 -7.36 11.66
CA ASP A 91 -6.28 -8.45 12.50
C ASP A 91 -5.41 -9.39 11.66
N LYS A 92 -4.17 -9.66 12.06
CA LYS A 92 -3.26 -10.56 11.32
C LYS A 92 -3.92 -11.92 10.99
N LYS A 93 -4.92 -12.34 11.78
CA LYS A 93 -5.80 -13.50 11.54
C LYS A 93 -6.70 -13.35 10.31
N THR A 94 -7.25 -12.17 10.04
CA THR A 94 -8.08 -11.91 8.85
C THR A 94 -7.21 -11.86 7.60
N VAL A 95 -6.02 -11.26 7.65
CA VAL A 95 -5.05 -11.27 6.55
C VAL A 95 -4.59 -12.70 6.23
N ALA A 96 -4.25 -13.50 7.25
CA ALA A 96 -3.92 -14.91 7.06
C ALA A 96 -5.09 -15.71 6.45
N SER A 97 -6.32 -15.48 6.92
CA SER A 97 -7.52 -16.15 6.38
C SER A 97 -7.83 -15.73 4.93
N VAL A 98 -7.63 -14.46 4.57
CA VAL A 98 -7.80 -13.98 3.20
C VAL A 98 -6.69 -14.52 2.29
N MET A 99 -5.44 -14.55 2.77
CA MET A 99 -4.32 -15.10 2.01
C MET A 99 -4.47 -16.62 1.79
N GLU A 100 -4.95 -17.35 2.79
CA GLU A 100 -5.30 -18.77 2.68
C GLU A 100 -6.42 -19.00 1.66
N LYS A 101 -7.48 -18.17 1.68
CA LYS A 101 -8.57 -18.22 0.69
C LYS A 101 -8.11 -17.90 -0.73
N GLN A 102 -7.19 -16.95 -0.90
CA GLN A 102 -6.63 -16.61 -2.22
C GLN A 102 -5.63 -17.67 -2.71
N ALA A 103 -4.80 -18.23 -1.83
CA ALA A 103 -3.87 -19.33 -2.16
C ALA A 103 -4.60 -20.63 -2.53
N ALA A 104 -5.68 -20.98 -1.81
CA ALA A 104 -6.51 -22.14 -2.16
C ALA A 104 -7.23 -22.00 -3.51
N THR A 105 -7.44 -20.77 -3.98
CA THR A 105 -8.11 -20.50 -5.26
C THR A 105 -7.14 -20.51 -6.46
N ILE A 106 -5.84 -20.28 -6.23
CA ILE A 106 -4.82 -20.13 -7.29
C ILE A 106 -4.01 -21.42 -7.57
N VAL A 107 -4.06 -22.46 -6.72
CA VAL A 107 -3.33 -23.72 -6.94
C VAL A 107 -4.07 -24.69 -7.89
N LYS A 108 -4.68 -24.17 -8.95
CA LYS A 108 -4.77 -24.95 -10.20
C LYS A 108 -3.63 -24.48 -11.10
N LYS A 109 -2.43 -25.01 -10.85
CA LYS A 109 -1.33 -24.98 -11.83
C LYS A 109 -1.82 -25.65 -13.11
N GLN A 110 -2.34 -24.87 -14.05
CA GLN A 110 -2.29 -25.25 -15.45
C GLN A 110 -0.91 -24.84 -15.95
N GLY A 111 -0.13 -25.84 -16.37
CA GLY A 111 1.17 -25.65 -16.99
C GLY A 111 1.05 -24.72 -18.19
N ASN A 112 1.73 -23.58 -18.12
CA ASN A 112 1.89 -22.67 -19.23
C ASN A 112 3.30 -22.06 -19.17
N GLU A 113 4.30 -22.93 -19.15
CA GLU A 113 5.72 -22.54 -19.22
C GLU A 113 6.05 -21.90 -20.58
N GLU A 114 5.34 -22.30 -21.65
CA GLU A 114 5.51 -21.79 -23.01
C GLU A 114 5.11 -20.32 -23.18
N ASN A 115 3.99 -19.88 -22.59
CA ASN A 115 3.61 -18.47 -22.65
C ASN A 115 4.62 -17.57 -21.92
N ASN A 116 5.16 -18.03 -20.79
CA ASN A 116 6.11 -17.26 -20.00
C ASN A 116 7.43 -17.05 -20.76
N ALA A 117 7.92 -18.12 -21.42
CA ALA A 117 9.12 -18.06 -22.24
C ALA A 117 8.99 -17.08 -23.42
N ALA A 118 7.86 -17.12 -24.13
CA ALA A 118 7.60 -16.19 -25.25
C ALA A 118 7.53 -14.73 -24.78
N THR A 119 6.85 -14.45 -23.66
CA THR A 119 6.83 -13.09 -23.08
C THR A 119 8.20 -12.64 -22.60
N LYS A 120 8.99 -13.53 -21.99
CA LYS A 120 10.35 -13.21 -21.52
C LYS A 120 11.27 -12.90 -22.70
N GLN A 121 11.15 -13.64 -23.80
CA GLN A 121 11.94 -13.42 -25.00
C GLN A 121 11.55 -12.13 -25.73
N ALA A 122 10.25 -11.83 -25.84
CA ALA A 122 9.77 -10.58 -26.43
C ALA A 122 10.24 -9.35 -25.62
N LEU A 123 10.24 -9.45 -24.29
CA LEU A 123 10.76 -8.41 -23.41
C LEU A 123 12.27 -8.21 -23.64
N LEU A 124 13.04 -9.30 -23.70
CA LEU A 124 14.48 -9.23 -23.98
C LEU A 124 14.79 -8.63 -25.36
N ALA A 125 14.01 -8.95 -26.38
CA ALA A 125 14.16 -8.36 -27.72
C ALA A 125 13.90 -6.85 -27.72
N GLN A 126 12.88 -6.39 -26.96
CA GLN A 126 12.60 -4.96 -26.79
C GLN A 126 13.76 -4.21 -26.13
N TYR A 127 14.52 -4.85 -25.24
CA TYR A 127 15.72 -4.27 -24.64
C TYR A 127 16.97 -4.40 -25.52
N ALA A 128 17.04 -5.42 -26.37
CA ALA A 128 18.14 -5.61 -27.31
C ALA A 128 18.13 -4.57 -28.44
N GLU A 129 16.94 -4.20 -28.95
CA GLU A 129 16.78 -3.18 -29.99
C GLU A 129 17.17 -1.77 -29.54
N VAL A 130 17.27 -1.51 -28.24
CA VAL A 130 17.70 -0.20 -27.68
C VAL A 130 19.22 -0.14 -27.46
N SER A 131 19.94 -1.26 -27.63
CA SER A 131 21.37 -1.36 -27.27
C SER A 131 22.32 -1.45 -28.47
N ASP A 132 21.84 -1.52 -29.71
CA ASP A 132 22.68 -1.75 -30.91
C ASP A 132 22.46 -0.70 -32.02
N GLU A 133 22.29 0.56 -31.65
CA GLU A 133 22.40 1.71 -32.56
C GLU A 133 23.34 2.74 -31.95
N GLU A 134 24.61 2.36 -31.78
CA GLU A 134 25.73 3.32 -31.79
C GLU A 134 26.01 3.69 -33.26
N ASP A 135 25.43 4.81 -33.72
CA ASP A 135 25.92 5.55 -34.88
C ASP A 135 26.16 7.03 -34.51
N GLU A 136 27.31 7.52 -34.94
CA GLU A 136 27.94 8.76 -34.53
C GLU A 136 27.20 9.99 -35.07
N GLY A 137 26.84 10.93 -34.19
CA GLY A 137 26.24 12.19 -34.64
C GLY A 137 26.04 13.20 -33.53
N TYR A 138 27.11 13.91 -33.13
CA TYR A 138 27.00 15.10 -32.30
C TYR A 138 26.27 16.21 -33.07
N SER A 139 24.95 16.25 -32.93
CA SER A 139 24.14 17.42 -33.30
C SER A 139 23.84 18.22 -32.04
N TYR A 140 24.46 19.39 -31.96
CA TYR A 140 24.12 20.43 -30.99
C TYR A 140 22.71 20.95 -31.35
N SER A 141 21.67 20.34 -30.80
CA SER A 141 20.32 20.91 -30.80
C SER A 141 20.18 21.81 -29.59
N GLU A 142 20.33 23.09 -29.85
CA GLU A 142 19.98 24.20 -29.00
C GLU A 142 18.50 24.12 -28.55
N GLU A 143 18.28 24.47 -27.28
CA GLU A 143 16.98 24.78 -26.66
C GLU A 143 15.86 23.71 -26.69
N THR A 144 15.94 22.74 -25.76
CA THR A 144 14.71 22.24 -25.12
C THR A 144 14.73 22.67 -23.67
N SER A 145 13.91 23.68 -23.36
CA SER A 145 13.68 24.22 -22.02
C SER A 145 13.70 23.14 -20.95
N ASN A 146 14.65 23.25 -20.02
CA ASN A 146 14.79 22.49 -18.78
C ASN A 146 13.59 22.76 -17.83
N SER A 147 12.39 22.35 -18.24
CA SER A 147 11.18 22.32 -17.40
C SER A 147 10.88 20.91 -16.87
N ASP A 148 11.73 19.92 -17.15
CA ASP A 148 11.57 18.54 -16.64
C ASP A 148 12.39 18.26 -15.36
N LEU A 149 13.21 19.21 -14.89
CA LEU A 149 13.99 19.06 -13.63
C LEU A 149 13.23 19.52 -12.37
N LEU A 150 12.10 20.23 -12.54
CA LEU A 150 11.23 20.71 -11.45
C LEU A 150 9.95 19.87 -11.33
N GLY A 151 10.15 18.56 -11.17
CA GLY A 151 9.52 17.76 -10.11
C GLY A 151 8.03 17.46 -10.09
N PHE A 152 7.14 18.15 -10.81
CA PHE A 152 5.69 17.85 -10.70
C PHE A 152 4.94 18.00 -12.03
N LYS A 153 5.04 16.98 -12.89
CA LYS A 153 4.16 16.85 -14.06
C LYS A 153 2.77 16.46 -13.58
N ASN A 154 1.75 17.21 -13.99
CA ASN A 154 0.36 16.91 -13.63
C ASN A 154 -0.05 15.55 -14.23
N MET A 155 -0.08 14.51 -13.40
CA MET A 155 -0.40 13.13 -13.79
C MET A 155 -1.90 12.90 -13.98
N ASN A 156 -2.78 13.83 -13.60
CA ASN A 156 -4.23 13.59 -13.62
C ASN A 156 -4.72 13.25 -15.03
N LYS A 157 -4.25 13.96 -16.06
CA LYS A 157 -4.62 13.66 -17.45
C LYS A 157 -4.13 12.28 -17.92
N SER A 158 -2.89 11.92 -17.57
CA SER A 158 -2.31 10.62 -17.91
C SER A 158 -3.02 9.47 -17.19
N ASN A 159 -3.27 9.65 -15.90
CA ASN A 159 -3.94 8.67 -15.04
C ASN A 159 -5.37 8.40 -15.50
N VAL A 160 -6.11 9.45 -15.89
CA VAL A 160 -7.47 9.31 -16.42
C VAL A 160 -7.46 8.53 -17.75
N GLN A 161 -6.55 8.87 -18.67
CA GLN A 161 -6.43 8.14 -19.95
C GLN A 161 -6.02 6.68 -19.75
N GLN A 162 -5.10 6.40 -18.82
CA GLN A 162 -4.67 5.05 -18.50
C GLN A 162 -5.78 4.23 -17.83
N ALA A 163 -6.54 4.83 -16.91
CA ALA A 163 -7.68 4.18 -16.26
C ALA A 163 -8.78 3.83 -17.26
N GLU A 164 -9.10 4.73 -18.20
CA GLU A 164 -10.09 4.47 -19.26
C GLU A 164 -9.62 3.33 -20.18
N LYS A 165 -8.35 3.34 -20.59
CA LYS A 165 -7.78 2.27 -21.42
C LYS A 165 -7.84 0.91 -20.71
N GLN A 166 -7.44 0.87 -19.44
CA GLN A 166 -7.48 -0.37 -18.64
C GLN A 166 -8.91 -0.87 -18.44
N ALA A 167 -9.88 0.01 -18.20
CA ALA A 167 -11.29 -0.37 -18.09
C ALA A 167 -11.81 -0.99 -19.40
N ARG A 168 -11.45 -0.40 -20.55
CA ARG A 168 -11.82 -0.92 -21.86
C ARG A 168 -11.20 -2.29 -22.15
N GLU A 169 -9.93 -2.49 -21.77
CA GLU A 169 -9.24 -3.77 -21.95
C GLU A 169 -9.80 -4.85 -21.03
N LYS A 170 -10.07 -4.52 -19.75
CA LYS A 170 -10.72 -5.44 -18.80
C LYS A 170 -12.08 -5.90 -19.30
N ALA A 171 -12.92 -4.98 -19.80
CA ALA A 171 -14.23 -5.33 -20.35
C ALA A 171 -14.12 -6.29 -21.56
N LYS A 172 -13.13 -6.09 -22.44
CA LYS A 172 -12.88 -7.00 -23.57
C LYS A 172 -12.43 -8.38 -23.09
N GLU A 173 -11.55 -8.44 -22.09
CA GLU A 173 -11.06 -9.70 -21.54
C GLU A 173 -12.18 -10.48 -20.84
N GLU A 174 -13.02 -9.82 -20.05
CA GLU A 174 -14.17 -10.46 -19.37
C GLU A 174 -15.14 -11.09 -20.38
N VAL A 175 -15.41 -10.42 -21.50
CA VAL A 175 -16.23 -10.98 -22.58
C VAL A 175 -15.55 -12.20 -23.21
N ARG A 176 -14.24 -12.15 -23.43
CA ARG A 176 -13.46 -13.26 -23.98
C ARG A 176 -13.48 -14.47 -23.04
N VAL A 177 -13.19 -14.25 -21.76
CA VAL A 177 -13.21 -15.27 -20.71
C VAL A 177 -14.60 -15.87 -20.55
N LYS A 178 -15.67 -15.06 -20.61
CA LYS A 178 -17.06 -15.57 -20.56
C LYS A 178 -17.36 -16.49 -21.74
N ARG A 179 -16.99 -16.09 -22.96
CA ARG A 179 -17.16 -16.94 -24.17
C ARG A 179 -16.38 -18.25 -24.05
N GLU A 180 -15.17 -18.21 -23.53
CA GLU A 180 -14.34 -19.40 -23.34
C GLU A 180 -14.90 -20.34 -22.26
N LYS A 181 -15.36 -19.79 -21.13
CA LYS A 181 -16.05 -20.56 -20.09
C LYS A 181 -17.30 -21.24 -20.62
N ASP A 182 -18.12 -20.51 -21.39
CA ASP A 182 -19.33 -21.08 -22.00
C ASP A 182 -18.99 -22.20 -22.99
N LYS A 183 -17.90 -22.06 -23.77
CA LYS A 183 -17.41 -23.10 -24.68
C LYS A 183 -16.93 -24.34 -23.92
N MET A 184 -16.10 -24.15 -22.90
CA MET A 184 -15.58 -25.24 -22.06
C MET A 184 -16.70 -26.00 -21.34
N GLN A 185 -17.72 -25.29 -20.87
CA GLN A 185 -18.89 -25.91 -20.23
C GLN A 185 -19.67 -26.79 -21.21
N ARG A 186 -19.91 -26.31 -22.44
CA ARG A 186 -20.55 -27.11 -23.50
C ARG A 186 -19.76 -28.37 -23.85
N GLU A 187 -18.44 -28.26 -23.98
CA GLU A 187 -17.59 -29.43 -24.26
C GLU A 187 -17.61 -30.44 -23.13
N LYS A 188 -17.54 -29.97 -21.87
CA LYS A 188 -17.64 -30.82 -20.68
C LYS A 188 -18.96 -31.58 -20.62
N ASP A 189 -20.07 -30.92 -20.95
CA ASP A 189 -21.39 -31.57 -20.95
C ASP A 189 -21.52 -32.58 -22.11
N LYS A 190 -20.93 -32.28 -23.27
CA LYS A 190 -20.85 -33.23 -24.41
C LYS A 190 -20.02 -34.47 -24.06
N GLN A 191 -18.88 -34.30 -23.38
CA GLN A 191 -18.03 -35.42 -22.92
C GLN A 191 -18.77 -36.30 -21.91
N LYS A 192 -19.42 -35.71 -20.91
CA LYS A 192 -20.22 -36.46 -19.92
C LYS A 192 -21.35 -37.27 -20.59
N ALA A 193 -22.00 -36.71 -21.62
CA ALA A 193 -23.03 -37.43 -22.37
C ALA A 193 -22.44 -38.60 -23.16
N ALA A 194 -21.27 -38.44 -23.78
CA ALA A 194 -20.57 -39.51 -24.50
C ALA A 194 -20.12 -40.63 -23.54
N GLU A 195 -19.54 -40.29 -22.39
CA GLU A 195 -19.13 -41.26 -21.37
C GLU A 195 -20.31 -42.07 -20.83
N ARG A 196 -21.47 -41.43 -20.60
CA ARG A 196 -22.68 -42.15 -20.17
C ARG A 196 -23.11 -43.17 -21.22
N LYS A 197 -23.17 -42.75 -22.50
CA LYS A 197 -23.50 -43.64 -23.63
C LYS A 197 -22.50 -44.79 -23.77
N GLU A 198 -21.21 -44.55 -23.59
CA GLU A 198 -20.18 -45.58 -23.69
C GLU A 198 -20.21 -46.55 -22.50
N LYS A 199 -20.39 -46.04 -21.27
CA LYS A 199 -20.58 -46.89 -20.08
C LYS A 199 -21.81 -47.78 -20.22
N GLU A 200 -22.90 -47.26 -20.78
CA GLU A 200 -24.10 -48.03 -21.08
C GLU A 200 -23.84 -49.11 -22.13
N LYS A 201 -23.18 -48.78 -23.25
CA LYS A 201 -22.76 -49.76 -24.28
C LYS A 201 -21.83 -50.84 -23.72
N LYS A 202 -20.88 -50.48 -22.86
CA LYS A 202 -19.98 -51.44 -22.18
C LYS A 202 -20.74 -52.33 -21.19
N ARG A 203 -21.80 -51.83 -20.56
CA ARG A 203 -22.63 -52.59 -19.62
C ARG A 203 -23.49 -53.63 -20.35
N THR A 204 -24.05 -53.27 -21.51
CA THR A 204 -24.88 -54.19 -22.30
C THR A 204 -24.05 -55.26 -23.01
N GLN A 205 -22.88 -54.91 -23.55
CA GLN A 205 -22.00 -55.85 -24.27
C GLN A 205 -21.37 -56.92 -23.36
N LYS A 206 -21.14 -56.63 -22.07
CA LYS A 206 -20.71 -57.63 -21.08
C LYS A 206 -21.81 -58.62 -20.67
N GLY A 207 -23.08 -58.27 -20.91
CA GLY A 207 -24.23 -59.12 -20.60
C GLY A 207 -24.44 -60.26 -21.61
N GLU A 208 -24.18 -60.00 -22.89
CA GLU A 208 -24.30 -61.01 -23.96
C GLU A 208 -23.13 -62.00 -23.99
N ARG A 209 -21.92 -61.56 -23.66
CA ARG A 209 -20.72 -62.44 -23.67
C ARG A 209 -20.67 -63.45 -22.51
N ARG A 210 -21.63 -63.35 -21.59
CA ARG A 210 -21.74 -64.14 -20.36
C ARG A 210 -22.96 -65.09 -20.38
N ARG A 211 -23.76 -65.05 -21.45
CA ARG A 211 -24.85 -66.00 -21.72
C ARG A 211 -24.43 -67.01 -22.78
#